data_AF-A0A920S0P9-F1
#
_entry.id   AF-A0A920S0P9-F1
#
_cell.length_a   1.000
_cell.length_b   1.000
_cell.length_c   1.000
_cell.angle_alpha   90.00
_cell.angle_beta   90.00
_cell.angle_gamma   90.00
#
_symmetry.space_group_name_H-M   'P 1'
#
loop_
_entity.id
_entity.type
_entity.pdbx_description
1 polymer ?
#
loop_
_entity_poly.entity_id
_entity_poly.type
_entity_poly.pdbx_seq_one_letter_code
_entity_poly.pdbx_strand_id
1 'polypeptide(L)'
;MFGSELIKTSVEKPKQNGPAIVPFITAGYPDKDSFLDLITALAKTADVIEIGVPFSDPMADGVTIQRSSHAAIESGVTLKWILEKVKKIKRQDTNCLNELFESTICLWL
;
A
#
# COMPACT_ATOMS: atom_id res chain seq x y z
N MET A 1 -16.96 -11.22 0.62
CA MET A 1 -16.84 -9.76 0.74
C MET A 1 -16.01 -9.27 -0.43
N PHE A 2 -16.55 -8.36 -1.23
CA PHE A 2 -15.83 -7.74 -2.34
C PHE A 2 -14.84 -6.70 -1.82
N GLY A 3 -13.77 -6.41 -2.57
CA GLY A 3 -12.74 -5.46 -2.13
C GLY A 3 -13.27 -4.07 -1.79
N SER A 4 -14.29 -3.60 -2.53
CA SER A 4 -14.95 -2.31 -2.28
C SER A 4 -15.68 -2.25 -0.93
N GLU A 5 -16.25 -3.36 -0.46
CA GLU A 5 -16.95 -3.42 0.83
C GLU A 5 -15.97 -3.31 2.00
N LEU A 6 -14.77 -3.87 1.85
CA LEU A 6 -13.69 -3.76 2.83
C LEU A 6 -13.20 -2.31 2.94
N ILE A 7 -12.91 -1.66 1.80
CA ILE A 7 -12.50 -0.24 1.79
C ILE A 7 -13.56 0.62 2.45
N LYS A 8 -14.83 0.42 2.09
CA LYS A 8 -15.95 1.16 2.66
C LYS A 8 -16.01 0.99 4.18
N THR A 9 -15.91 -0.24 4.67
CA THR A 9 -16.00 -0.55 6.10
C THR A 9 -14.85 0.10 6.87
N SER A 10 -13.61 0.00 6.38
CA SER A 10 -12.44 0.56 7.05
C SER A 10 -12.44 2.10 7.07
N VAL A 11 -13.03 2.75 6.05
CA VAL A 11 -13.20 4.21 6.05
C VAL A 11 -14.34 4.66 6.97
N GLU A 12 -15.45 3.91 7.04
CA GLU A 12 -16.58 4.21 7.93
C GLU A 12 -16.29 3.92 9.40
N LYS A 13 -15.40 2.96 9.68
CA LYS A 13 -15.01 2.51 11.03
C LYS A 13 -13.48 2.53 11.17
N PRO A 14 -12.88 3.73 11.27
CA PRO A 14 -11.44 3.83 11.40
C PRO A 14 -10.94 3.23 12.71
N LYS A 15 -9.70 2.71 12.70
CA LYS A 15 -9.03 2.07 13.85
C LYS A 15 -8.84 3.01 15.03
N GLN A 16 -8.68 4.31 14.75
CA GLN A 16 -8.49 5.33 15.76
C GLN A 16 -9.69 6.30 15.77
N ASN A 17 -9.92 6.93 16.92
CA ASN A 17 -10.97 7.92 17.04
C ASN A 17 -10.60 9.16 16.21
N GLY A 18 -11.34 9.41 15.13
CA GLY A 18 -11.03 10.49 14.18
C GLY A 18 -11.34 10.11 12.73
N PRO A 19 -10.88 10.91 11.75
CA PRO A 19 -11.01 10.58 10.34
C PRO A 19 -10.13 9.38 9.96
N ALA A 20 -10.56 8.60 8.97
CA ALA A 20 -9.75 7.51 8.42
C ALA A 20 -8.45 8.02 7.79
N ILE A 21 -7.37 7.27 7.97
CA ILE A 21 -6.04 7.58 7.46
C ILE A 21 -5.71 6.63 6.31
N VAL A 22 -5.49 7.22 5.13
CA VAL A 22 -5.15 6.51 3.89
C VAL A 22 -3.82 7.01 3.33
N PRO A 23 -2.66 6.44 3.73
CA PRO A 23 -1.39 6.78 3.14
C PRO A 23 -1.27 6.23 1.71
N PHE A 24 -0.72 7.06 0.83
CA PHE A 24 -0.21 6.66 -0.47
C PHE A 24 1.30 6.43 -0.40
N ILE A 25 1.75 5.30 -0.94
CA ILE A 25 3.18 4.98 -1.11
C ILE A 25 3.45 4.48 -2.53
N THR A 26 4.60 4.85 -3.08
CA THR A 26 5.08 4.30 -4.36
C THR A 26 5.76 2.97 -4.12
N ALA A 27 5.38 1.94 -4.87
CA ALA A 27 5.89 0.59 -4.64
C ALA A 27 7.41 0.52 -4.84
N GLY A 28 8.12 -0.01 -3.84
CA GLY A 28 9.58 -0.16 -3.85
C GLY A 28 10.37 1.15 -3.67
N TYR A 29 9.72 2.23 -3.22
CA TYR A 29 10.38 3.45 -2.74
C TYR A 29 10.35 3.50 -1.20
N PRO A 30 11.42 3.97 -0.52
CA PRO A 30 12.69 4.48 -1.06
C PRO A 30 13.58 3.38 -1.66
N ASP A 31 13.37 2.13 -1.26
CA ASP A 31 14.07 0.97 -1.81
C ASP A 31 13.20 -0.30 -1.73
N LYS A 32 13.61 -1.35 -2.44
CA LYS A 32 12.85 -2.62 -2.56
C LYS A 32 12.95 -3.52 -1.33
N ASP A 33 13.99 -3.36 -0.52
CA ASP A 33 14.26 -4.25 0.61
C ASP A 33 13.40 -3.83 1.81
N SER A 34 13.27 -2.51 2.05
CA SER A 34 12.47 -1.94 3.13
C SER A 34 10.96 -1.91 2.85
N PHE A 35 10.52 -2.18 1.62
CA PHE A 35 9.11 -2.04 1.20
C PHE A 35 8.12 -2.83 2.07
N LEU A 36 8.44 -4.08 2.44
CA LEU A 36 7.55 -4.89 3.27
C LEU A 36 7.47 -4.35 4.70
N ASP A 37 8.62 -3.98 5.27
CA ASP A 37 8.69 -3.43 6.63
C ASP A 37 7.93 -2.10 6.74
N LEU A 38 8.02 -1.25 5.71
CA LEU A 38 7.26 -0.01 5.60
C LEU A 38 5.75 -0.27 5.61
N ILE A 39 5.27 -1.21 4.80
CA ILE A 39 3.85 -1.57 4.77
C ILE A 39 3.39 -2.12 6.12
N THR A 40 4.16 -3.02 6.72
CA THR A 40 3.85 -3.59 8.04
C THR A 40 3.82 -2.50 9.12
N ALA A 41 4.70 -1.50 9.05
CA ALA A 41 4.68 -0.36 9.96
C ALA A 41 3.41 0.49 9.77
N LEU A 42 3.07 0.83 8.52
CA LEU A 42 1.89 1.63 8.18
C LEU A 42 0.58 0.93 8.54
N ALA A 43 0.50 -0.39 8.37
CA ALA A 43 -0.71 -1.19 8.66
C ALA A 43 -1.14 -1.13 10.13
N LYS A 44 -0.23 -0.75 11.05
CA LYS A 44 -0.55 -0.57 12.48
C LYS A 44 -1.46 0.62 12.74
N THR A 45 -1.44 1.64 11.88
CA THR A 45 -2.17 2.90 12.09
C THR A 45 -3.07 3.28 10.93
N ALA A 46 -2.80 2.79 9.73
CA ALA A 46 -3.61 3.06 8.54
C ALA A 46 -4.83 2.14 8.46
N ASP A 47 -5.93 2.71 7.99
CA ASP A 47 -7.19 2.00 7.72
C ASP A 47 -7.16 1.37 6.32
N VAL A 48 -6.57 2.08 5.35
CA VAL A 48 -6.37 1.63 3.97
C VAL A 48 -4.98 2.07 3.54
N ILE A 49 -4.23 1.24 2.80
CA ILE A 49 -2.93 1.65 2.24
C ILE A 49 -3.05 1.65 0.72
N GLU A 50 -2.76 2.80 0.12
CA GLU A 50 -2.67 2.92 -1.33
C GLU A 50 -1.22 2.65 -1.78
N ILE A 51 -1.08 1.65 -2.66
CA ILE A 51 0.20 1.29 -3.26
C ILE A 51 0.16 1.70 -4.72
N GLY A 52 0.89 2.77 -5.05
CA GLY A 52 1.07 3.24 -6.41
C GLY A 52 2.03 2.34 -7.19
N VAL A 53 1.62 1.94 -8.39
CA VAL A 53 2.52 1.31 -9.35
C VAL A 53 3.35 2.40 -10.03
N PRO A 54 4.69 2.38 -9.91
CA PRO A 54 5.51 3.43 -10.49
C PRO A 54 5.41 3.41 -12.02
N PHE A 55 5.17 4.59 -12.59
CA PHE A 55 4.90 4.77 -14.02
C PHE A 55 5.93 5.72 -14.65
N SER A 56 6.31 5.47 -15.92
CA SER A 56 7.37 6.21 -16.61
C SER A 56 6.91 7.52 -17.21
N ASP A 57 5.60 7.70 -17.42
CA ASP A 57 5.01 8.94 -17.96
C ASP A 57 3.89 9.50 -17.06
N PRO A 58 4.19 9.86 -15.80
CA PRO A 58 3.21 10.30 -14.82
C PRO A 58 2.85 11.79 -15.01
N MET A 59 2.16 12.14 -16.10
CA MET A 59 1.79 13.53 -16.40
C MET A 59 0.78 14.13 -15.39
N ALA A 60 -0.01 13.30 -14.73
CA ALA A 60 -1.05 13.73 -13.79
C ALA A 60 -0.57 13.87 -12.34
N ASP A 61 0.62 13.34 -12.03
CA ASP A 61 1.13 13.29 -10.66
C ASP A 61 1.94 14.53 -10.32
N GLY A 62 1.98 14.89 -9.03
CA GLY A 62 2.88 15.93 -8.54
C GLY A 62 4.36 15.50 -8.55
N VAL A 63 5.27 16.47 -8.62
CA VAL A 63 6.74 16.25 -8.69
C VAL A 63 7.29 15.28 -7.64
N THR A 64 6.72 15.25 -6.43
CA THR A 64 7.13 14.30 -5.38
C THR A 64 6.85 12.85 -5.79
N ILE A 65 5.65 12.57 -6.29
CA ILE A 65 5.24 11.24 -6.74
C ILE A 65 6.04 10.86 -7.99
N GLN A 66 6.17 11.77 -8.96
CA GLN A 66 6.97 11.53 -10.17
C GLN A 66 8.41 11.11 -9.83
N ARG A 67 9.06 11.80 -8.89
CA ARG A 67 10.43 11.46 -8.43
C ARG A 67 10.50 10.10 -7.76
N SER A 68 9.53 9.77 -6.90
CA SER A 68 9.48 8.45 -6.26
C SER A 68 9.24 7.33 -7.26
N SER A 69 8.40 7.56 -8.28
CA SER A 69 8.14 6.62 -9.37
C SER A 69 9.39 6.39 -10.22
N HIS A 70 10.09 7.46 -10.56
CA HIS A 70 11.36 7.38 -11.30
C HIS A 70 12.39 6.54 -10.55
N ALA A 71 12.65 6.84 -9.26
CA ALA A 71 13.59 6.09 -8.44
C ALA A 71 13.19 4.60 -8.29
N ALA A 72 11.90 4.32 -8.12
CA ALA A 72 11.40 2.95 -8.06
C ALA A 72 11.64 2.19 -9.38
N ILE A 73 11.42 2.83 -10.54
CA ILE A 73 11.71 2.25 -11.86
C ILE A 73 13.21 1.98 -12.02
N GLU A 74 14.07 2.93 -11.66
CA GLU A 74 15.54 2.77 -11.73
C GLU A 74 16.03 1.61 -10.86
N SER A 75 15.39 1.36 -9.70
CA SER A 75 15.68 0.21 -8.84
C SER A 75 15.14 -1.14 -9.37
N GLY A 76 14.50 -1.14 -10.55
CA GLY A 76 13.95 -2.32 -11.20
C GLY A 76 12.69 -2.84 -10.51
N VAL A 77 11.83 -1.96 -10.00
CA VAL A 77 10.47 -2.32 -9.58
C VAL A 77 9.66 -2.66 -10.83
N THR A 78 8.92 -3.77 -10.77
CA THR A 78 8.05 -4.23 -11.86
C THR A 78 6.70 -4.61 -11.30
N LEU A 79 5.64 -4.57 -12.11
CA LEU A 79 4.30 -5.02 -11.69
C LEU A 79 4.33 -6.45 -11.14
N LYS A 80 5.11 -7.35 -11.76
CA LYS A 80 5.30 -8.72 -11.27
C LYS A 80 5.86 -8.74 -9.84
N TRP A 81 6.91 -7.97 -9.59
CA TRP A 81 7.50 -7.85 -8.25
C TRP A 81 6.48 -7.30 -7.24
N ILE A 82 5.70 -6.27 -7.61
CA ILE A 82 4.68 -5.68 -6.73
C ILE A 82 3.63 -6.73 -6.35
N LEU A 83 3.07 -7.43 -7.33
CA LEU A 83 2.06 -8.46 -7.10
C LEU A 83 2.59 -9.62 -6.25
N GLU A 84 3.86 -10.01 -6.42
CA GLU A 84 4.51 -11.01 -5.57
C GLU A 84 4.65 -10.54 -4.11
N LYS A 85 5.00 -9.27 -3.89
CA LYS A 85 5.12 -8.69 -2.55
C LYS A 85 3.77 -8.52 -1.86
N VAL A 86 2.76 -8.00 -2.56
CA VAL A 86 1.39 -7.88 -2.03
C VAL A 86 0.81 -9.24 -1.63
N LYS A 87 1.08 -10.30 -2.41
CA LYS A 87 0.71 -11.68 -2.05
C LYS A 87 1.39 -12.16 -0.77
N LYS A 88 2.63 -11.75 -0.49
CA LYS A 88 3.36 -12.10 0.75
C LYS A 88 2.76 -11.43 1.96
N ILE A 89 2.38 -10.16 1.86
CA ILE A 89 1.74 -9.41 2.95
C ILE A 89 0.45 -10.14 3.39
N LYS A 90 -0.41 -10.48 2.43
CA LYS A 90 -1.65 -11.23 2.69
C LYS A 90 -1.43 -12.57 3.40
N ARG A 91 -0.26 -13.22 3.22
CA ARG A 91 0.08 -14.50 3.87
C ARG A 91 0.68 -14.33 5.27
N GLN A 92 1.40 -13.23 5.53
CA GLN A 92 1.96 -12.97 6.85
C GLN A 92 0.88 -12.56 7.85
N ASP A 93 -0.16 -11.87 7.37
CA ASP A 93 -1.34 -11.51 8.16
C ASP A 93 -2.21 -12.72 8.56
N THR A 94 -2.02 -13.89 7.94
CA THR A 94 -2.81 -15.09 8.26
C THR A 94 -2.35 -15.80 9.55
N ASN A 95 -1.23 -15.37 10.16
CA ASN A 95 -0.80 -15.83 11.49
C ASN A 95 -1.19 -14.88 12.64
N CYS A 96 -1.74 -13.71 12.35
CA CYS A 96 -2.37 -12.81 13.33
C CYS A 96 -3.87 -13.14 13.46
N LEU A 97 -4.17 -14.40 13.79
CA LEU A 97 -5.52 -14.84 14.11
C LEU A 97 -5.92 -14.29 15.49
N ASN A 98 -6.58 -13.13 15.52
CA ASN A 98 -7.94 -13.00 16.10
C ASN A 98 -8.42 -11.57 16.44
N GLU A 99 -7.65 -10.47 16.29
CA GLU A 99 -8.19 -9.16 16.74
C GLU A 99 -7.91 -7.91 15.87
N LEU A 100 -7.26 -7.98 14.71
CA LEU A 100 -6.81 -6.75 14.00
C LEU A 100 -6.93 -6.79 12.47
N PHE A 101 -7.93 -7.50 11.93
CA PHE A 101 -8.23 -7.43 10.50
C PHE A 101 -8.82 -6.05 10.17
N GLU A 102 -8.12 -5.24 9.36
CA GLU A 102 -8.66 -4.31 8.35
C GLU A 102 -7.59 -3.28 7.93
N SER A 103 -6.63 -3.69 7.11
CA SER A 103 -5.89 -2.74 6.25
C SER A 103 -6.08 -3.19 4.83
N THR A 104 -6.99 -2.52 4.12
CA THR A 104 -7.27 -2.85 2.73
C THR A 104 -6.18 -2.25 1.85
N ILE A 105 -5.47 -3.08 1.08
CA ILE A 105 -4.48 -2.61 0.12
C ILE A 105 -5.22 -2.27 -1.19
N CYS A 106 -5.17 -1.01 -1.60
CA CYS A 106 -5.66 -0.57 -2.90
C CYS A 106 -4.45 -0.35 -3.82
N LEU A 107 -4.43 -1.04 -4.98
CA LEU A 107 -3.44 -0.75 -6.02
C LEU A 107 -3.98 0.34 -6.94
N TRP A 108 -3.25 1.43 -7.05
CA TRP A 108 -3.48 2.46 -8.07
C TRP A 108 -2.57 2.16 -9.26
N LEU A 109 -3.18 1.93 -10.42
CA LEU A 109 -2.51 1.76 -11.73
C LEU A 109 -2.55 3.07 -12.50
#